data_AF-A0A1L0D5U8-F1
#
_entry.id   AF-A0A1L0D5U8-F1
#
_cell.length_a   1.000
_cell.length_b   1.000
_cell.length_c   1.000
_cell.angle_alpha   90.00
_cell.angle_beta   90.00
_cell.angle_gamma   90.00
#
_symmetry.space_group_name_H-M   'P 1'
#
loop_
_entity.id
_entity.type
_entity.pdbx_description
1 polymer ?
#
loop_
_entity_poly.entity_id
_entity_poly.type
_entity_poly.pdbx_seq_one_letter_code
_entity_poly.pdbx_strand_id
1 'polypeptide(L)' 'MTVKFATPVLKYYWPFATGAAISYALIWKAASAMQDTDEFINDPRHPRFANGGKFIDLEKKD' A
#
# COMPACT_ATOMS: atom_id res chain seq x y z
N MET A 1 -5.19 -39.09 0.71
CA MET A 1 -5.29 -38.14 1.84
C MET A 1 -3.87 -37.93 2.35
N THR A 2 -3.29 -36.75 2.13
CA THR A 2 -1.89 -36.47 2.52
C THR A 2 -1.82 -36.17 4.01
N VAL A 3 -0.92 -36.82 4.75
CA VAL A 3 -0.71 -36.55 6.17
C VAL A 3 -0.10 -35.15 6.31
N LYS A 4 -0.76 -34.24 7.03
CA LYS A 4 -0.26 -32.89 7.30
C LYS A 4 0.47 -32.87 8.64
N PHE A 5 1.77 -32.64 8.61
CA PHE A 5 2.59 -32.52 9.81
C PHE A 5 2.49 -31.11 10.41
N ALA A 6 2.39 -31.04 11.74
CA ALA A 6 2.33 -29.78 12.49
C ALA A 6 3.73 -29.18 12.66
N THR A 7 4.32 -28.69 11.57
CA THR A 7 5.62 -28.03 11.62
C THR A 7 5.48 -26.65 12.30
N PRO A 8 6.38 -26.30 13.24
CA PRO A 8 6.28 -25.06 14.02
C PRO A 8 6.77 -23.83 13.24
N VAL A 9 6.14 -23.51 12.12
CA VAL A 9 6.53 -22.38 11.24
C VAL A 9 6.52 -21.02 11.95
N LEU A 10 5.51 -20.75 12.77
CA LEU A 10 5.38 -19.45 13.45
C LEU A 10 6.49 -19.21 14.49
N LYS A 11 6.94 -20.26 15.19
CA LYS A 11 7.98 -20.15 16.23
C LYS A 11 9.29 -19.61 15.67
N TYR A 12 9.64 -20.01 14.45
CA TYR A 12 10.93 -19.67 13.85
C TYR A 12 10.84 -18.50 12.86
N TYR A 13 9.72 -18.34 12.15
CA TYR A 13 9.60 -17.36 11.08
C TYR A 13 8.89 -16.05 11.48
N TRP A 14 8.55 -15.86 12.75
CA TRP A 14 7.94 -14.61 13.20
C TRP A 14 8.75 -13.34 12.85
N PRO A 15 10.10 -13.31 12.85
CA PRO A 15 10.84 -12.08 12.51
C PRO A 15 10.62 -11.67 11.05
N PHE A 16 10.45 -12.63 10.14
CA PHE A 16 10.14 -12.35 8.75
C PHE A 16 8.73 -11.78 8.59
N ALA A 17 7.76 -12.32 9.32
CA ALA A 17 6.41 -11.79 9.34
C ALA A 17 6.37 -10.36 9.89
N THR A 18 7.11 -10.08 10.98
CA THR A 18 7.26 -8.73 11.54
C THR A 18 7.95 -7.79 10.57
N GLY A 19 9.06 -8.21 9.94
CA GLY A 19 9.75 -7.41 8.93
C GLY A 19 8.83 -7.07 7.76
N ALA A 20 8.10 -8.05 7.24
CA ALA A 20 7.13 -7.84 6.16
C ALA A 20 6.03 -6.84 6.58
N ALA A 21 5.50 -6.95 7.80
CA ALA A 21 4.48 -6.02 8.29
C ALA A 21 5.02 -4.57 8.38
N ILE A 22 6.25 -4.39 8.88
CA ILE A 22 6.89 -3.07 8.97
C ILE A 22 7.14 -2.50 7.56
N SER A 23 7.75 -3.29 6.68
CA SER A 23 8.02 -2.87 5.30
C SER A 23 6.73 -2.52 4.56
N TYR A 24 5.68 -3.32 4.73
CA TYR A 24 4.37 -3.04 4.13
C TYR A 24 3.82 -1.69 4.59
N ALA A 25 3.85 -1.40 5.90
CA ALA A 25 3.37 -0.12 6.42
C ALA A 25 4.17 1.08 5.88
N LEU A 26 5.49 0.95 5.78
CA LEU A 26 6.37 2.00 5.25
C LEU A 26 6.13 2.23 3.75
N ILE A 27 6.09 1.15 2.97
CA ILE A 27 5.86 1.22 1.51
C ILE A 27 4.47 1.78 1.24
N TRP A 28 3.45 1.38 2.01
CA TRP A 28 2.10 1.88 1.84
C TRP A 28 2.01 3.40 2.06
N LYS A 29 2.67 3.91 3.11
CA LYS A 29 2.76 5.37 3.36
C LYS A 29 3.50 6.09 2.24
N ALA A 30 4.64 5.55 1.79
CA ALA A 30 5.41 6.14 0.71
C ALA A 30 4.62 6.16 -0.61
N ALA A 31 3.98 5.06 -0.97
CA ALA A 31 3.17 4.95 -2.17
C ALA A 31 1.99 5.93 -2.16
N SER A 32 1.31 6.08 -1.02
CA SER A 32 0.21 7.04 -0.88
C SER A 32 0.69 8.48 -1.12
N ALA A 33 1.84 8.86 -0.56
CA ALA A 33 2.42 10.19 -0.78
C ALA A 33 2.88 10.43 -2.22
N MET A 34 3.39 9.40 -2.90
CA MET A 34 3.84 9.51 -4.29
C MET A 34 2.67 9.68 -5.28
N GLN A 35 1.52 9.07 -4.97
CA GLN A 35 0.33 9.15 -5.82
C GLN A 35 -0.28 10.56 -5.83
N ASP A 36 -0.13 11.30 -4.74
CA ASP A 36 -0.64 12.68 -4.61
C ASP A 36 0.27 13.75 -5.25
N THR A 37 1.30 13.37 -6.00
CA THR A 37 2.16 14.32 -6.73
C THR A 37 1.47 14.89 -7.97
N ASP A 38 1.89 16.08 -8.41
CA ASP A 38 1.28 16.83 -9.52
C ASP A 38 1.16 16.00 -10.82
N GLU A 39 2.10 15.09 -11.07
CA GLU A 39 2.09 14.20 -12.23
C GLU A 39 0.97 13.13 -12.15
N PHE A 40 0.71 12.60 -10.95
CA PHE A 40 -0.15 11.41 -10.76
C PHE A 40 -1.51 11.71 -10.09
N ILE A 41 -1.68 12.90 -9.51
CA ILE A 41 -2.89 13.34 -8.80
C ILE A 41 -4.16 13.34 -9.68
N ASN A 42 -3.98 13.49 -10.99
CA ASN A 42 -5.04 13.51 -12.00
C ASN A 42 -5.00 12.29 -12.93
N ASP A 43 -4.22 11.25 -12.62
CA ASP A 43 -4.34 9.97 -13.33
C ASP A 43 -5.72 9.36 -13.00
N PRO A 44 -6.56 9.01 -14.00
CA PRO A 44 -7.89 8.42 -13.76
C PRO A 44 -7.87 7.14 -12.91
N ARG A 45 -6.71 6.47 -12.78
CA ARG A 45 -6.52 5.28 -11.93
C ARG A 45 -6.23 5.62 -10.47
N HIS A 46 -6.10 6.89 -10.13
CA HIS A 46 -5.82 7.33 -8.78
C HIS A 46 -6.93 6.83 -7.83
N PRO A 47 -6.60 6.15 -6.70
CA PRO A 47 -7.59 5.54 -5.81
C PRO A 47 -8.65 6.51 -5.29
N ARG A 48 -8.33 7.81 -5.24
CA ARG A 48 -9.26 8.90 -4.90
C ARG A 48 -10.53 8.91 -5.76
N PHE A 49 -10.43 8.60 -7.05
CA PHE A 49 -11.58 8.62 -7.95
C PHE A 49 -12.57 7.49 -7.64
N ALA A 50 -12.08 6.33 -7.18
CA ALA A 50 -12.93 5.24 -6.71
C ALA A 50 -13.73 5.61 -5.45
N ASN A 51 -13.20 6.53 -4.64
CA ASN A 51 -13.86 7.05 -3.44
C ASN A 51 -14.74 8.30 -3.73
N GLY A 52 -14.97 8.63 -5.00
CA GLY A 52 -15.82 9.76 -5.42
C GLY A 52 -15.13 11.12 -5.44
N GLY A 53 -13.80 11.18 -5.32
CA GLY A 53 -13.07 12.44 -5.49
C GLY A 53 -13.03 12.89 -6.95
N LYS A 54 -12.77 14.18 -7.15
CA LYS A 54 -12.79 14.83 -8.48
C LYS A 54 -11.38 15.23 -8.90
N PHE A 55 -11.24 15.65 -10.16
CA PHE A 55 -9.98 16.21 -10.67
C PHE A 55 -9.64 17.49 -9.91
N ILE A 56 -8.35 17.69 -9.65
CA ILE A 56 -7.83 18.90 -9.02
C ILE A 56 -7.19 19.74 -10.11
N ASP A 57 -7.54 21.03 -10.14
CA ASP A 57 -6.88 21.99 -11.01
C ASP A 57 -5.57 22.44 -10.34
N LEU A 58 -4.43 22.08 -10.93
CA LEU A 58 -3.10 22.33 -10.36
C LEU A 58 -2.60 23.75 -10.62
N GLU A 59 -3.17 24.45 -11.60
CA GLU A 59 -2.79 25.83 -11.94
C GLU A 59 -3.51 26.86 -11.04
N LYS A 60 -4.57 26.45 -10.37
CA LYS A 60 -5.30 27.28 -9.40
C LYS A 60 -4.66 27.19 -8.01
N LYS A 61 -3.49 27.81 -7.88
CA LYS A 61 -2.89 28.12 -6.57
C LYS A 61 -3.48 29.45 -6.09
N ASP A 62 -4.35 29.40 -5.06
CA ASP A 62 -4.73 30.58 -4.28
C ASP A 62 -3.52 31.18 -3.55
#